data_AF-A0A2V5M5U5-F1
#
_entry.id   AF-A0A2V5M5U5-F1
#
_cell.length_a   1.000
_cell.length_b   1.000
_cell.length_c   1.000
_cell.angle_alpha   90.00
_cell.angle_beta   90.00
_cell.angle_gamma   90.00
#
_symmetry.space_group_name_H-M   'P 1'
#
loop_
_entity.id
_entity.type
_entity.pdbx_description
1 polymer ?
#
loop_
_entity_poly.entity_id
_entity_poly.type
_entity_poly.pdbx_seq_one_letter_code
_entity_poly.pdbx_strand_id
1 'polypeptide(L)'
;KLGLIGYRDRGDEYVVKSFSLTDDIDAIYGHLQEFQAGGGGDAPESVNEALAEAIHKMPWSSDNKVLKIIFLVGDAPPHMDYPNGPKYPDLCREAAKKDLIINTIQCGEMAETKPIWQEIAKLSEGSYIGISQSGNVAVISTPMDKELSRLNERIGATLIPYGDSKLQAEVHAKYAAAKSAPVSAMADRLTYNSKTGKAVQGRGELVDALNDKTLKLEEIDQKQLPTELQKLDRDELQKRIAKAHDERADLQKQIVELSKKRDGYIQSENKRLAAEGKGDAFDQKVTETLHAQAAKKGITY
;
A
#
# COMPACT_ATOMS: atom_id res chain seq x y z
N LYS A 1 0.01 -9.17 1.46
CA LYS A 1 -0.93 -8.70 0.44
C LYS A 1 -1.69 -7.50 0.99
N LEU A 2 -2.05 -6.54 0.15
CA LEU A 2 -2.86 -5.37 0.49
C LEU A 2 -4.08 -5.30 -0.43
N GLY A 3 -5.18 -4.77 0.08
CA GLY A 3 -6.41 -4.51 -0.65
C GLY A 3 -6.94 -3.14 -0.23
N LEU A 4 -7.82 -2.57 -1.03
CA LEU A 4 -8.35 -1.22 -0.81
C LEU A 4 -9.86 -1.24 -1.01
N ILE A 5 -10.58 -0.64 -0.08
CA ILE A 5 -12.02 -0.43 -0.21
C ILE A 5 -12.28 1.05 0.05
N GLY A 6 -12.73 1.76 -0.98
CA GLY A 6 -13.31 3.09 -0.80
C GLY A 6 -14.80 2.95 -0.49
N TYR A 7 -15.32 3.81 0.38
CA TYR A 7 -16.74 3.89 0.67
C TYR A 7 -17.22 5.34 0.73
N ARG A 8 -18.50 5.53 0.42
CA ARG A 8 -19.28 6.78 0.61
C ARG A 8 -20.68 6.37 1.06
N ASP A 9 -21.70 7.21 0.91
CA ASP A 9 -23.05 6.86 1.34
C ASP A 9 -24.03 6.52 0.20
N ARG A 10 -25.23 6.04 0.56
CA ARG A 10 -26.29 5.73 -0.40
C ARG A 10 -26.79 7.02 -1.06
N GLY A 11 -26.69 7.05 -2.39
CA GLY A 11 -27.05 8.24 -3.19
C GLY A 11 -25.84 8.97 -3.73
N ASP A 12 -24.64 8.67 -3.23
CA ASP A 12 -23.38 9.08 -3.85
C ASP A 12 -23.03 8.25 -5.09
N GLU A 13 -21.94 8.64 -5.76
CA GLU A 13 -21.39 7.97 -6.95
C GLU A 13 -21.21 6.46 -6.77
N TYR A 14 -20.84 6.02 -5.56
CA TYR A 14 -20.76 4.62 -5.18
C TYR A 14 -20.88 4.49 -3.66
N VAL A 15 -21.46 3.39 -3.19
CA VAL A 15 -21.45 3.05 -1.75
C VAL A 15 -20.14 2.37 -1.38
N VAL A 16 -19.67 1.43 -2.21
CA VAL A 16 -18.41 0.71 -2.01
C VAL A 16 -17.70 0.51 -3.34
N LYS A 17 -16.38 0.73 -3.37
CA LYS A 17 -15.48 0.45 -4.49
C LYS A 17 -14.30 -0.41 -4.00
N SER A 18 -14.27 -1.68 -4.43
CA SER A 18 -13.35 -2.70 -3.91
C SER A 18 -12.23 -3.04 -4.87
N PHE A 19 -11.00 -3.08 -4.35
CA PHE A 19 -9.81 -3.59 -5.02
C PHE A 19 -9.23 -4.75 -4.21
N SER A 20 -9.23 -5.93 -4.83
CA SER A 20 -8.90 -7.20 -4.17
C SER A 20 -7.46 -7.25 -3.60
N LEU A 21 -7.26 -8.12 -2.61
CA LEU A 21 -5.94 -8.37 -2.02
C LEU A 21 -4.90 -8.80 -3.07
N THR A 22 -3.81 -8.06 -3.18
CA THR A 22 -2.69 -8.31 -4.10
C THR A 22 -1.33 -8.15 -3.39
N ASP A 23 -0.27 -8.73 -3.95
CA ASP A 23 1.12 -8.44 -3.57
C ASP A 23 1.70 -7.23 -4.31
N ASP A 24 0.96 -6.72 -5.30
CA ASP A 24 1.28 -5.54 -6.08
C ASP A 24 0.86 -4.23 -5.38
N ILE A 25 1.71 -3.76 -4.47
CA ILE A 25 1.46 -2.49 -3.74
C ILE A 25 1.42 -1.28 -4.68
N ASP A 26 2.09 -1.33 -5.84
CA ASP A 26 2.05 -0.24 -6.82
C ASP A 26 0.67 -0.13 -7.47
N ALA A 27 0.01 -1.27 -7.73
CA ALA A 27 -1.39 -1.27 -8.18
C ALA A 27 -2.32 -0.66 -7.13
N ILE A 28 -2.15 -1.02 -5.85
CA ILE A 28 -2.93 -0.43 -4.75
C ILE A 28 -2.70 1.07 -4.64
N TYR A 29 -1.45 1.53 -4.75
CA TYR A 29 -1.12 2.96 -4.75
C TYR A 29 -1.77 3.68 -5.94
N GLY A 30 -1.74 3.09 -7.15
CA GLY A 30 -2.42 3.62 -8.32
C GLY A 30 -3.92 3.81 -8.08
N HIS A 31 -4.60 2.79 -7.55
CA HIS A 31 -6.02 2.87 -7.20
C HIS A 31 -6.30 3.92 -6.13
N LEU A 32 -5.43 4.05 -5.12
CA LEU A 32 -5.56 5.07 -4.09
C LEU A 32 -5.53 6.49 -4.67
N GLN A 33 -4.67 6.74 -5.67
CA GLN A 33 -4.56 8.04 -6.36
C GLN A 33 -5.77 8.38 -7.23
N GLU A 34 -6.58 7.39 -7.62
CA GLU A 34 -7.84 7.64 -8.36
C GLU A 34 -8.95 8.20 -7.46
N PHE A 35 -8.85 8.02 -6.14
CA PHE A 35 -9.86 8.53 -5.22
C PHE A 35 -9.74 10.04 -5.05
N GLN A 36 -10.86 10.72 -5.23
CA GLN A 36 -11.04 12.12 -4.88
C GLN A 36 -12.08 12.23 -3.78
N ALA A 37 -11.83 13.13 -2.84
CA ALA A 37 -12.85 13.53 -1.87
C ALA A 37 -14.04 14.11 -2.64
N GLY A 38 -15.22 13.55 -2.42
CA GLY A 38 -16.46 13.90 -3.11
C GLY A 38 -17.59 13.02 -2.59
N GLY A 39 -18.81 13.55 -2.52
CA GLY A 39 -19.83 12.99 -1.62
C GLY A 39 -19.53 13.31 -0.14
N GLY A 40 -20.53 13.14 0.72
CA GLY A 40 -20.45 13.39 2.17
C GLY A 40 -20.69 14.85 2.60
N GLY A 41 -20.36 15.13 3.87
CA GLY A 41 -20.67 16.39 4.57
C GLY A 41 -21.92 16.30 5.46
N ASP A 42 -22.68 15.22 5.29
CA ASP A 42 -23.63 14.67 6.21
C ASP A 42 -23.06 13.45 6.94
N ALA A 43 -23.71 13.09 8.04
CA ALA A 43 -23.45 11.90 8.81
C ALA A 43 -24.80 11.33 9.22
N PRO A 44 -24.96 10.00 9.35
CA PRO A 44 -23.94 8.93 9.27
C PRO A 44 -23.42 8.59 7.85
N GLU A 45 -22.52 7.61 7.74
CA GLU A 45 -21.93 7.10 6.49
C GLU A 45 -22.11 5.58 6.34
N SER A 46 -21.96 5.01 5.13
CA SER A 46 -22.13 3.56 4.87
C SER A 46 -20.92 2.70 5.30
N VAL A 47 -20.33 3.00 6.47
CA VAL A 47 -19.22 2.24 7.09
C VAL A 47 -19.54 0.74 7.23
N ASN A 48 -20.79 0.40 7.56
CA ASN A 48 -21.22 -0.99 7.69
C ASN A 48 -21.12 -1.78 6.37
N GLU A 49 -21.40 -1.14 5.23
CA GLU A 49 -21.31 -1.79 3.91
C GLU A 49 -19.83 -2.05 3.55
N ALA A 50 -18.94 -1.11 3.86
CA ALA A 50 -17.50 -1.26 3.66
C ALA A 50 -16.91 -2.39 4.52
N LEU A 51 -17.32 -2.50 5.79
CA LEU A 51 -16.93 -3.60 6.67
C LEU A 51 -17.45 -4.94 6.17
N ALA A 52 -18.71 -5.01 5.73
CA ALA A 52 -19.28 -6.24 5.17
C ALA A 52 -18.50 -6.68 3.94
N GLU A 53 -18.20 -5.76 3.02
CA GLU A 53 -17.38 -6.01 1.84
C GLU A 53 -15.98 -6.53 2.22
N ALA A 54 -15.31 -5.89 3.17
CA ALA A 54 -14.01 -6.31 3.69
C ALA A 54 -14.06 -7.73 4.27
N ILE A 55 -15.08 -8.06 5.06
CA ILE A 55 -15.16 -9.34 5.79
C ILE A 55 -15.68 -10.49 4.90
N HIS A 56 -16.54 -10.19 3.93
CA HIS A 56 -17.25 -11.20 3.13
C HIS A 56 -16.67 -11.43 1.75
N LYS A 57 -16.09 -10.39 1.11
CA LYS A 57 -15.68 -10.45 -0.30
C LYS A 57 -14.18 -10.48 -0.51
N MET A 58 -13.39 -9.92 0.41
CA MET A 58 -11.93 -9.98 0.28
C MET A 58 -11.44 -11.43 0.40
N PRO A 59 -10.51 -11.86 -0.47
CA PRO A 59 -10.03 -13.25 -0.53
C PRO A 59 -8.99 -13.50 0.58
N TRP A 60 -9.43 -13.44 1.82
CA TRP A 60 -8.60 -13.69 3.00
C TRP A 60 -8.07 -15.12 3.01
N SER A 61 -6.84 -15.29 3.50
CA SER A 61 -6.28 -16.63 3.74
C SER A 61 -7.10 -17.36 4.82
N SER A 62 -7.38 -18.64 4.57
CA SER A 62 -7.91 -19.56 5.58
C SER A 62 -6.84 -20.07 6.55
N ASP A 63 -5.56 -19.84 6.26
CA ASP A 63 -4.45 -20.21 7.14
C ASP A 63 -4.44 -19.31 8.39
N ASN A 64 -4.47 -19.93 9.57
CA ASN A 64 -4.49 -19.27 10.87
C ASN A 64 -3.14 -18.66 11.29
N LYS A 65 -2.06 -19.01 10.59
CA LYS A 65 -0.72 -18.40 10.75
C LYS A 65 -0.61 -17.06 10.04
N VAL A 66 -1.51 -16.77 9.10
CA VAL A 66 -1.51 -15.50 8.38
C VAL A 66 -2.17 -14.44 9.24
N LEU A 67 -1.42 -13.37 9.55
CA LEU A 67 -1.97 -12.17 10.17
C LEU A 67 -2.89 -11.45 9.18
N LYS A 68 -4.14 -11.19 9.59
CA LYS A 68 -5.15 -10.53 8.75
C LYS A 68 -5.72 -9.33 9.50
N ILE A 69 -5.55 -8.16 8.90
CA ILE A 69 -5.87 -6.88 9.54
C ILE A 69 -6.68 -6.04 8.56
N ILE A 70 -7.74 -5.42 9.08
CA ILE A 70 -8.51 -4.36 8.45
C ILE A 70 -8.15 -3.05 9.17
N PHE A 71 -7.80 -2.01 8.42
CA PHE A 71 -7.74 -0.65 8.93
C PHE A 71 -8.97 0.10 8.42
N LEU A 72 -9.95 0.33 9.31
CA LEU A 72 -11.12 1.16 9.04
C LEU A 72 -10.72 2.62 9.28
N VAL A 73 -10.79 3.46 8.24
CA VAL A 73 -10.38 4.87 8.30
C VAL A 73 -11.57 5.74 7.89
N GLY A 74 -11.94 6.73 8.72
CA GLY A 74 -13.05 7.64 8.45
C GLY A 74 -13.37 8.57 9.62
N ASP A 75 -14.27 9.54 9.42
CA ASP A 75 -14.60 10.60 10.39
C ASP A 75 -16.04 10.57 10.93
N ALA A 76 -16.98 9.90 10.25
CA ALA A 76 -18.41 9.85 10.58
C ALA A 76 -18.90 8.45 11.01
N PRO A 77 -19.94 8.33 11.87
CA PRO A 77 -20.48 7.07 12.37
C PRO A 77 -21.15 6.21 11.29
N PRO A 78 -21.35 4.88 11.48
CA PRO A 78 -22.11 4.05 10.56
C PRO A 78 -23.61 4.34 10.62
N HIS A 79 -24.29 4.21 9.48
CA HIS A 79 -25.75 4.06 9.45
C HIS A 79 -26.22 2.82 10.22
N MET A 80 -27.02 3.04 11.27
CA MET A 80 -27.68 1.97 12.04
C MET A 80 -29.18 1.85 11.74
N ASP A 81 -29.73 2.77 10.95
CA ASP A 81 -31.13 2.90 10.58
C ASP A 81 -31.49 2.25 9.23
N TYR A 82 -30.49 2.00 8.37
CA TYR A 82 -30.71 1.32 7.09
C TYR A 82 -31.42 -0.04 7.27
N PRO A 83 -32.64 -0.21 6.68
CA PRO A 83 -33.42 -1.44 6.81
C PRO A 83 -32.65 -2.61 6.19
N ASN A 84 -32.52 -3.71 6.93
CA ASN A 84 -31.80 -4.91 6.50
C ASN A 84 -30.33 -4.67 6.09
N GLY A 85 -29.76 -3.51 6.41
CA GLY A 85 -28.33 -3.24 6.19
C GLY A 85 -27.46 -4.03 7.17
N PRO A 86 -26.19 -4.32 6.82
CA PRO A 86 -25.25 -4.92 7.75
C PRO A 86 -25.06 -4.01 8.97
N LYS A 87 -24.74 -4.60 10.13
CA LYS A 87 -24.54 -3.88 11.39
C LYS A 87 -23.20 -4.26 11.98
N TYR A 88 -22.38 -3.27 12.34
CA TYR A 88 -21.02 -3.52 12.81
C TYR A 88 -20.93 -4.51 13.99
N PRO A 89 -21.88 -4.62 14.95
CA PRO A 89 -21.73 -5.60 16.04
C PRO A 89 -21.73 -7.04 15.54
N ASP A 90 -22.56 -7.36 14.54
CA ASP A 90 -22.59 -8.68 13.90
C ASP A 90 -21.35 -8.90 13.04
N LEU A 91 -20.96 -7.89 12.26
CA LEU A 91 -19.76 -7.93 11.41
C LEU A 91 -18.49 -8.15 12.25
N CYS A 92 -18.35 -7.47 13.39
CA CYS A 92 -17.20 -7.65 14.28
C CYS A 92 -17.13 -9.07 14.85
N ARG A 93 -18.28 -9.66 15.22
CA ARG A 93 -18.34 -11.08 15.64
C ARG A 93 -17.93 -12.03 14.52
N GLU A 94 -18.32 -11.75 13.29
CA GLU A 94 -17.91 -12.53 12.13
C GLU A 94 -16.42 -12.36 11.81
N ALA A 95 -15.90 -11.14 11.90
CA ALA A 95 -14.48 -10.84 11.74
C ALA A 95 -13.63 -11.60 12.76
N ALA A 96 -14.00 -11.56 14.04
CA ALA A 96 -13.31 -12.29 15.11
C ALA A 96 -13.31 -13.81 14.84
N LYS A 97 -14.44 -14.39 14.42
CA LYS A 97 -14.51 -15.82 14.03
C LYS A 97 -13.59 -16.18 12.85
N LYS A 98 -13.33 -15.21 11.96
CA LYS A 98 -12.41 -15.35 10.82
C LYS A 98 -10.98 -14.95 11.17
N ASP A 99 -10.69 -14.61 12.43
CA ASP A 99 -9.38 -14.15 12.89
C ASP A 99 -8.93 -12.90 12.11
N LEU A 100 -9.90 -12.01 11.83
CA LEU A 100 -9.71 -10.69 11.23
C LEU A 100 -9.71 -9.64 12.34
N ILE A 101 -8.60 -8.93 12.47
CA ILE A 101 -8.46 -7.83 13.41
C ILE A 101 -8.91 -6.54 12.74
N ILE A 102 -9.79 -5.74 13.37
CA ILE A 102 -10.20 -4.44 12.84
C ILE A 102 -9.62 -3.33 13.69
N ASN A 103 -8.59 -2.66 13.18
CA ASN A 103 -8.09 -1.42 13.73
C ASN A 103 -8.92 -0.25 13.18
N THR A 104 -9.24 0.73 14.01
CA THR A 104 -10.02 1.90 13.59
C THR A 104 -9.19 3.17 13.73
N ILE A 105 -9.13 3.96 12.68
CA ILE A 105 -8.48 5.26 12.61
C ILE A 105 -9.57 6.30 12.39
N GLN A 106 -9.93 7.02 13.44
CA GLN A 106 -10.86 8.14 13.33
C GLN A 106 -10.11 9.38 12.85
N CYS A 107 -10.56 9.96 11.74
CA CYS A 107 -10.12 11.28 11.30
C CYS A 107 -11.05 12.35 11.90
N GLY A 108 -10.49 13.43 12.44
CA GLY A 108 -11.29 14.48 13.09
C GLY A 108 -11.87 14.06 14.44
N GLU A 109 -12.76 14.91 14.97
CA GLU A 109 -13.16 14.89 16.40
C GLU A 109 -14.68 14.73 16.60
N MET A 110 -15.40 14.19 15.60
CA MET A 110 -16.85 13.94 15.74
C MET A 110 -17.12 13.03 16.95
N ALA A 111 -17.89 13.53 17.90
CA ALA A 111 -18.04 12.93 19.23
C ALA A 111 -18.83 11.61 19.17
N GLU A 112 -19.78 11.52 18.24
CA GLU A 112 -20.65 10.38 18.00
C GLU A 112 -19.88 9.19 17.39
N THR A 113 -18.84 9.47 16.60
CA THR A 113 -17.98 8.47 15.94
C THR A 113 -17.12 7.72 16.96
N LYS A 114 -16.47 8.44 17.88
CA LYS A 114 -15.47 7.88 18.80
C LYS A 114 -15.91 6.63 19.58
N PRO A 115 -17.05 6.61 20.30
CA PRO A 115 -17.45 5.43 21.06
C PRO A 115 -17.70 4.22 20.15
N ILE A 116 -18.24 4.43 18.95
CA ILE A 116 -18.49 3.35 17.99
C ILE A 116 -17.17 2.79 17.44
N TRP A 117 -16.17 3.63 17.18
CA TRP A 117 -14.88 3.19 16.61
C TRP A 117 -14.13 2.37 17.65
N GLN A 118 -14.14 2.84 18.91
CA GLN A 118 -13.60 2.10 20.05
C GLN A 118 -14.30 0.76 20.24
N GLU A 119 -15.63 0.70 20.05
CA GLU A 119 -16.39 -0.54 20.14
C GLU A 119 -16.03 -1.52 19.01
N ILE A 120 -15.99 -1.06 17.75
CA ILE A 120 -15.57 -1.88 16.60
C ILE A 120 -14.18 -2.48 16.83
N ALA A 121 -13.21 -1.66 17.22
CA ALA A 121 -11.86 -2.12 17.52
C ALA A 121 -11.85 -3.16 18.65
N LYS A 122 -12.55 -2.87 19.75
CA LYS A 122 -12.62 -3.78 20.91
C LYS A 122 -13.26 -5.14 20.55
N LEU A 123 -14.36 -5.13 19.81
CA LEU A 123 -15.10 -6.35 19.44
C LEU A 123 -14.32 -7.25 18.47
N SER A 124 -13.28 -6.73 17.82
CA SER A 124 -12.47 -7.41 16.82
C SER A 124 -10.98 -7.49 17.20
N GLU A 125 -10.66 -7.34 18.50
CA GLU A 125 -9.30 -7.40 19.05
C GLU A 125 -8.29 -6.41 18.45
N GLY A 126 -8.78 -5.33 17.85
CA GLY A 126 -7.99 -4.25 17.28
C GLY A 126 -7.73 -3.10 18.24
N SER A 127 -7.15 -2.04 17.68
CA SER A 127 -6.80 -0.80 18.37
C SER A 127 -7.52 0.40 17.74
N TYR A 128 -7.84 1.38 18.58
CA TYR A 128 -8.36 2.68 18.17
C TYR A 128 -7.27 3.76 18.16
N ILE A 129 -7.23 4.54 17.08
CA ILE A 129 -6.39 5.73 16.94
C ILE A 129 -7.28 6.88 16.45
N GLY A 130 -7.17 8.05 17.08
CA GLY A 130 -7.76 9.29 16.57
C GLY A 130 -6.66 10.19 16.02
N ILE A 131 -6.90 10.82 14.87
CA ILE A 131 -6.01 11.78 14.22
C ILE A 131 -6.79 13.02 13.79
N SER A 132 -6.09 14.14 13.56
CA SER A 132 -6.76 15.35 13.06
C SER A 132 -7.37 15.11 11.68
N GLN A 133 -8.37 15.91 11.31
CA GLN A 133 -9.10 15.74 10.04
C GLN A 133 -8.21 15.84 8.80
N SER A 134 -7.13 16.61 8.88
CA SER A 134 -6.10 16.72 7.83
C SER A 134 -5.16 15.50 7.75
N GLY A 135 -5.33 14.50 8.62
CA GLY A 135 -4.48 13.32 8.71
C GLY A 135 -3.12 13.57 9.35
N ASN A 136 -2.57 14.79 9.28
CA ASN A 136 -1.30 15.30 9.85
C ASN A 136 -0.25 14.23 10.25
N VAL A 137 0.02 13.29 9.35
CA VAL A 137 1.18 12.40 9.45
C VAL A 137 2.39 13.26 9.16
N ALA A 138 3.36 13.28 10.08
CA ALA A 138 4.49 14.18 10.01
C ALA A 138 5.45 13.69 8.93
N VAL A 139 5.40 14.32 7.76
CA VAL A 139 6.37 14.04 6.69
C VAL A 139 7.72 14.66 7.04
N ILE A 140 8.67 13.83 7.46
CA ILE A 140 10.05 14.25 7.71
C ILE A 140 10.81 14.27 6.39
N SER A 141 11.04 15.47 5.85
CA SER A 141 11.98 15.67 4.74
C SER A 141 13.39 15.28 5.17
N THR A 142 14.11 14.58 4.30
CA THR A 142 15.46 14.09 4.61
C THR A 142 16.50 14.59 3.60
N PRO A 143 17.77 14.77 4.01
CA PRO A 143 18.84 15.12 3.08
C PRO A 143 19.07 14.09 1.96
N MET A 144 18.58 12.86 2.14
CA MET A 144 18.75 11.73 1.22
C MET A 144 17.74 11.75 0.07
N ASP A 145 16.63 12.47 0.24
CA ASP A 145 15.47 12.47 -0.64
C ASP A 145 15.81 12.86 -2.10
N LYS A 146 16.68 13.87 -2.28
CA LYS A 146 17.11 14.31 -3.62
C LYS A 146 17.87 13.22 -4.38
N GLU A 147 18.75 12.50 -3.69
CA GLU A 147 19.56 11.46 -4.32
C GLU A 147 18.73 10.20 -4.56
N LEU A 148 17.81 9.85 -3.63
CA LEU A 148 16.82 8.80 -3.87
C LEU A 148 15.95 9.10 -5.10
N SER A 149 15.55 10.36 -5.31
CA SER A 149 14.81 10.76 -6.51
C SER A 149 15.60 10.53 -7.80
N ARG A 150 16.92 10.82 -7.80
CA ARG A 150 17.79 10.54 -8.97
C ARG A 150 17.94 9.04 -9.21
N LEU A 151 18.09 8.26 -8.15
CA LEU A 151 18.14 6.80 -8.24
C LEU A 151 16.83 6.22 -8.77
N ASN A 152 15.67 6.75 -8.38
CA ASN A 152 14.37 6.37 -8.96
C ASN A 152 14.34 6.57 -10.48
N GLU A 153 14.79 7.73 -10.95
CA GLU A 153 14.84 8.04 -12.38
C GLU A 153 15.75 7.07 -13.15
N ARG A 154 16.91 6.75 -12.58
CA ARG A 154 17.85 5.78 -13.17
C ARG A 154 17.28 4.36 -13.18
N ILE A 155 16.61 3.93 -12.10
CA ILE A 155 15.90 2.64 -12.07
C ILE A 155 14.86 2.57 -13.18
N GLY A 156 14.05 3.63 -13.35
CA GLY A 156 13.06 3.72 -14.41
C GLY A 156 13.64 3.54 -15.81
N ALA A 157 14.82 4.08 -16.08
CA ALA A 157 15.52 3.92 -17.35
C ALA A 157 15.97 2.47 -17.63
N THR A 158 16.05 1.62 -16.60
CA THR A 158 16.38 0.20 -16.76
C THR A 158 15.17 -0.69 -17.04
N LEU A 159 13.94 -0.18 -16.91
CA LEU A 159 12.72 -0.98 -17.07
C LEU A 159 12.61 -1.54 -18.49
N ILE A 160 12.21 -2.80 -18.60
CA ILE A 160 11.86 -3.44 -19.86
C ILE A 160 10.47 -4.06 -19.70
N PRO A 161 9.39 -3.30 -19.97
CA PRO A 161 8.03 -3.83 -19.90
C PRO A 161 7.82 -4.87 -20.99
N TYR A 162 7.25 -6.03 -20.67
CA TYR A 162 6.93 -7.09 -21.63
C TYR A 162 5.45 -7.50 -21.54
N GLY A 163 5.02 -8.28 -22.52
CA GLY A 163 3.65 -8.77 -22.64
C GLY A 163 2.85 -7.97 -23.66
N ASP A 164 1.52 -8.05 -23.57
CA ASP A 164 0.65 -7.26 -24.43
C ASP A 164 0.74 -5.75 -24.12
N SER A 165 0.16 -4.92 -24.98
CA SER A 165 0.20 -3.46 -24.83
C SER A 165 -0.43 -2.98 -23.52
N LYS A 166 -1.40 -3.71 -22.96
CA LYS A 166 -2.04 -3.36 -21.70
C LYS A 166 -1.08 -3.58 -20.53
N LEU A 167 -0.42 -4.74 -20.47
CA LEU A 167 0.54 -5.06 -19.41
C LEU A 167 1.76 -4.12 -19.46
N GLN A 168 2.25 -3.79 -20.67
CA GLN A 168 3.32 -2.80 -20.82
C GLN A 168 2.88 -1.42 -20.31
N ALA A 169 1.66 -0.98 -20.64
CA ALA A 169 1.10 0.28 -20.16
C ALA A 169 0.93 0.30 -18.63
N GLU A 170 0.53 -0.81 -18.02
CA GLU A 170 0.42 -0.93 -16.55
C GLU A 170 1.77 -0.70 -15.85
N VAL A 171 2.85 -1.28 -16.36
CA VAL A 171 4.21 -1.06 -15.83
C VAL A 171 4.60 0.42 -15.92
N HIS A 172 4.36 1.04 -17.08
CA HIS A 172 4.62 2.46 -17.26
C HIS A 172 3.79 3.35 -16.35
N ALA A 173 2.50 3.05 -16.18
CA ALA A 173 1.60 3.80 -15.31
C ALA A 173 2.04 3.73 -13.83
N LYS A 174 2.42 2.55 -13.35
CA LYS A 174 2.97 2.37 -11.99
C LYS A 174 4.23 3.19 -11.77
N TYR A 175 5.17 3.13 -12.71
CA TYR A 175 6.39 3.93 -12.61
C TYR A 175 6.11 5.43 -12.68
N ALA A 176 5.18 5.86 -13.54
CA ALA A 176 4.77 7.27 -13.64
C ALA A 176 4.14 7.75 -12.32
N ALA A 177 3.24 6.98 -11.72
CA ALA A 177 2.64 7.28 -10.42
C ALA A 177 3.69 7.38 -9.30
N ALA A 178 4.70 6.49 -9.33
CA ALA A 178 5.82 6.55 -8.39
C ALA A 178 6.69 7.80 -8.58
N LYS A 179 6.90 8.22 -9.84
CA LYS A 179 7.66 9.43 -10.17
C LYS A 179 6.93 10.71 -9.75
N SER A 180 5.60 10.73 -9.82
CA SER A 180 4.77 11.88 -9.43
C SER A 180 4.42 11.92 -7.94
N ALA A 181 4.73 10.87 -7.18
CA ALA A 181 4.42 10.79 -5.76
C ALA A 181 5.19 11.86 -4.94
N PRO A 182 4.66 12.24 -3.76
CA PRO A 182 5.44 12.98 -2.78
C PRO A 182 6.79 12.31 -2.51
N VAL A 183 7.84 13.10 -2.33
CA VAL A 183 9.23 12.59 -2.31
C VAL A 183 9.45 11.56 -1.20
N SER A 184 8.82 11.74 -0.04
CA SER A 184 8.85 10.77 1.05
C SER A 184 8.24 9.42 0.67
N ALA A 185 7.05 9.43 0.08
CA ALA A 185 6.35 8.21 -0.36
C ALA A 185 7.13 7.49 -1.47
N MET A 186 7.73 8.24 -2.41
CA MET A 186 8.61 7.69 -3.45
C MET A 186 9.86 7.02 -2.82
N ALA A 187 10.48 7.64 -1.81
CA ALA A 187 11.61 7.08 -1.09
C ALA A 187 11.24 5.80 -0.30
N ASP A 188 10.08 5.77 0.35
CA ASP A 188 9.56 4.59 1.05
C ASP A 188 9.30 3.45 0.05
N ARG A 189 8.69 3.76 -1.10
CA ARG A 189 8.49 2.81 -2.20
C ARG A 189 9.81 2.24 -2.72
N LEU A 190 10.83 3.06 -2.97
CA LEU A 190 12.15 2.57 -3.37
C LEU A 190 12.75 1.62 -2.33
N THR A 191 12.58 1.94 -1.06
CA THR A 191 13.05 1.10 0.05
C THR A 191 12.32 -0.25 0.06
N TYR A 192 11.01 -0.27 -0.17
CA TYR A 192 10.24 -1.50 -0.29
C TYR A 192 10.63 -2.33 -1.52
N ASN A 193 10.79 -1.69 -2.67
CA ASN A 193 11.17 -2.32 -3.93
C ASN A 193 12.56 -2.96 -3.84
N SER A 194 13.53 -2.26 -3.23
CA SER A 194 14.87 -2.83 -3.02
C SER A 194 14.86 -4.05 -2.10
N LYS A 195 14.06 -4.05 -1.02
CA LYS A 195 13.91 -5.22 -0.11
C LYS A 195 13.28 -6.43 -0.79
N THR A 196 12.46 -6.21 -1.81
CA THR A 196 11.81 -7.28 -2.59
C THR A 196 12.53 -7.62 -3.88
N GLY A 197 13.68 -6.97 -4.16
CA GLY A 197 14.46 -7.19 -5.38
C GLY A 197 13.78 -6.68 -6.66
N LYS A 198 12.78 -5.81 -6.55
CA LYS A 198 11.98 -5.30 -7.67
C LYS A 198 12.38 -3.88 -8.06
N ALA A 199 12.15 -3.53 -9.32
CA ALA A 199 12.12 -2.13 -9.78
C ALA A 199 10.70 -1.56 -9.71
N VAL A 200 9.72 -2.40 -10.04
CA VAL A 200 8.28 -2.10 -10.03
C VAL A 200 7.54 -3.35 -9.57
N GLN A 201 6.46 -3.17 -8.82
CA GLN A 201 5.71 -4.27 -8.23
C GLN A 201 4.72 -4.87 -9.23
N GLY A 202 4.35 -6.12 -8.98
CA GLY A 202 3.48 -6.91 -9.85
C GLY A 202 4.21 -7.52 -11.05
N ARG A 203 3.45 -7.78 -12.12
CA ARG A 203 3.92 -8.45 -13.35
C ARG A 203 4.29 -7.45 -14.44
N GLY A 204 4.88 -7.97 -15.51
CA GLY A 204 5.10 -7.22 -16.75
C GLY A 204 6.48 -6.58 -16.87
N GLU A 205 7.32 -6.62 -15.84
CA GLU A 205 8.71 -6.17 -15.94
C GLU A 205 9.63 -7.36 -16.20
N LEU A 206 10.36 -7.33 -17.32
CA LEU A 206 11.08 -8.48 -17.85
C LEU A 206 12.25 -8.90 -16.97
N VAL A 207 13.09 -7.94 -16.56
CA VAL A 207 14.31 -8.24 -15.79
C VAL A 207 13.94 -8.83 -14.42
N ASP A 208 12.93 -8.28 -13.77
CA ASP A 208 12.38 -8.75 -12.50
C ASP A 208 11.72 -10.13 -12.67
N ALA A 209 11.02 -10.39 -13.78
CA ALA A 209 10.41 -11.69 -14.05
C ALA A 209 11.44 -12.80 -14.28
N LEU A 210 12.54 -12.49 -14.97
CA LEU A 210 13.68 -13.39 -15.18
C LEU A 210 14.43 -13.66 -13.86
N ASN A 211 14.67 -12.63 -13.06
CA ASN A 211 15.33 -12.75 -11.75
C ASN A 211 14.55 -13.65 -10.79
N ASP A 212 13.22 -13.51 -10.76
CA ASP A 212 12.33 -14.33 -9.95
C ASP A 212 12.08 -15.73 -10.54
N LYS A 213 12.58 -15.99 -11.75
CA LYS A 213 12.35 -17.24 -12.50
C LYS A 213 10.87 -17.54 -12.77
N THR A 214 10.06 -16.48 -12.86
CA THR A 214 8.63 -16.57 -13.21
C THR A 214 8.41 -16.58 -14.72
N LEU A 215 9.47 -16.30 -15.49
CA LEU A 215 9.51 -16.29 -16.94
C LEU A 215 10.91 -16.76 -17.38
N LYS A 216 10.99 -17.44 -18.52
CA LYS A 216 12.26 -17.69 -19.21
C LYS A 216 12.34 -16.87 -20.49
N LEU A 217 13.53 -16.41 -20.86
CA LEU A 217 13.72 -15.58 -22.05
C LEU A 217 13.28 -16.30 -23.33
N GLU A 218 13.42 -17.62 -23.38
CA GLU A 218 13.03 -18.44 -24.52
C GLU A 218 11.51 -18.53 -24.72
N GLU A 219 10.73 -18.24 -23.68
CA GLU A 219 9.27 -18.28 -23.68
C GLU A 219 8.64 -16.97 -24.18
N ILE A 220 9.45 -15.95 -24.46
CA ILE A 220 8.99 -14.61 -24.85
C ILE A 220 8.90 -14.51 -26.37
N ASP A 221 7.69 -14.21 -26.86
CA ASP A 221 7.52 -13.84 -28.26
C ASP A 221 8.10 -12.44 -28.50
N GLN A 222 8.81 -12.25 -29.62
CA GLN A 222 9.32 -10.96 -30.06
C GLN A 222 8.24 -9.86 -30.02
N LYS A 223 6.98 -10.20 -30.33
CA LYS A 223 5.84 -9.25 -30.29
C LYS A 223 5.47 -8.78 -28.90
N GLN A 224 5.86 -9.51 -27.86
CA GLN A 224 5.64 -9.14 -26.46
C GLN A 224 6.71 -8.19 -25.93
N LEU A 225 7.77 -7.92 -26.70
CA LEU A 225 8.78 -6.94 -26.33
C LEU A 225 8.35 -5.52 -26.74
N PRO A 226 8.91 -4.48 -26.10
CA PRO A 226 8.77 -3.10 -26.56
C PRO A 226 9.25 -2.94 -28.00
N THR A 227 8.61 -2.04 -28.77
CA THR A 227 8.82 -1.84 -30.22
C THR A 227 10.31 -1.70 -30.60
N GLU A 228 11.08 -1.00 -29.78
CA GLU A 228 12.51 -0.78 -29.96
C GLU A 228 13.35 -2.04 -29.79
N LEU A 229 12.89 -2.99 -28.97
CA LEU A 229 13.57 -4.26 -28.73
C LEU A 229 13.14 -5.35 -29.71
N GLN A 230 11.98 -5.21 -30.37
CA GLN A 230 11.49 -6.20 -31.35
C GLN A 230 12.42 -6.36 -32.57
N LYS A 231 13.28 -5.39 -32.83
CA LYS A 231 14.23 -5.42 -33.95
C LYS A 231 15.57 -6.06 -33.61
N LEU A 232 15.84 -6.29 -32.33
CA LEU A 232 17.09 -6.88 -31.87
C LEU A 232 17.10 -8.38 -32.12
N ASP A 233 18.25 -8.92 -32.50
CA ASP A 233 18.46 -10.36 -32.47
C ASP A 233 18.58 -10.89 -31.02
N ARG A 234 18.69 -12.21 -30.87
CA ARG A 234 18.76 -12.85 -29.54
C ARG A 234 19.98 -12.42 -28.72
N ASP A 235 21.14 -12.27 -29.36
CA ASP A 235 22.38 -11.92 -28.67
C ASP A 235 22.35 -10.45 -28.23
N GLU A 236 21.80 -9.57 -29.08
CA GLU A 236 21.58 -8.15 -28.78
C GLU A 236 20.56 -7.97 -27.66
N LEU A 237 19.45 -8.71 -27.69
CA LEU A 237 18.43 -8.69 -26.64
C LEU A 237 19.01 -9.17 -25.30
N GLN A 238 19.76 -10.27 -25.29
CA GLN A 238 20.45 -10.76 -24.10
C GLN A 238 21.41 -9.72 -23.52
N LYS A 239 22.22 -9.08 -24.37
CA LYS A 239 23.12 -8.00 -23.93
C LYS A 239 22.35 -6.82 -23.34
N ARG A 240 21.21 -6.43 -23.93
CA ARG A 240 20.36 -5.33 -23.43
C ARG A 240 19.73 -5.66 -22.07
N ILE A 241 19.29 -6.90 -21.88
CA ILE A 241 18.73 -7.39 -20.62
C ILE A 241 19.83 -7.46 -19.55
N ALA A 242 20.98 -8.07 -19.86
CA ALA A 242 22.12 -8.17 -18.96
C ALA A 242 22.61 -6.78 -18.51
N LYS A 243 22.69 -5.82 -19.44
CA LYS A 243 23.03 -4.43 -19.11
C LYS A 243 22.04 -3.81 -18.12
N ALA A 244 20.73 -3.94 -18.36
CA ALA A 244 19.73 -3.42 -17.43
C ALA A 244 19.77 -4.12 -16.07
N HIS A 245 19.99 -5.44 -16.06
CA HIS A 245 20.15 -6.22 -14.84
C HIS A 245 21.33 -5.68 -14.00
N ASP A 246 22.51 -5.52 -14.62
CA ASP A 246 23.72 -5.11 -13.91
C ASP A 246 23.62 -3.65 -13.42
N GLU A 247 23.08 -2.75 -14.25
CA GLU A 247 22.80 -1.37 -13.86
C GLU A 247 21.80 -1.31 -12.69
N ARG A 248 20.74 -2.12 -12.73
CA ARG A 248 19.73 -2.18 -11.67
C ARG A 248 20.30 -2.73 -10.37
N ALA A 249 21.15 -3.76 -10.43
CA ALA A 249 21.80 -4.33 -9.27
C ALA A 249 22.72 -3.32 -8.56
N ASP A 250 23.45 -2.50 -9.32
CA ASP A 250 24.27 -1.41 -8.76
C ASP A 250 23.40 -0.31 -8.12
N LEU A 251 22.35 0.13 -8.83
CA LEU A 251 21.41 1.13 -8.34
C LEU A 251 20.70 0.69 -7.06
N GLN A 252 20.25 -0.57 -7.00
CA GLN A 252 19.57 -1.12 -5.82
C GLN A 252 20.50 -1.15 -4.61
N LYS A 253 21.80 -1.42 -4.78
CA LYS A 253 22.78 -1.32 -3.67
C LYS A 253 22.87 0.11 -3.13
N GLN A 254 22.97 1.10 -4.02
CA GLN A 254 22.99 2.51 -3.63
C GLN A 254 21.71 2.92 -2.91
N ILE A 255 20.54 2.46 -3.39
CA ILE A 255 19.24 2.69 -2.74
C ILE A 255 19.24 2.10 -1.34
N VAL A 256 19.66 0.83 -1.15
CA VAL A 256 19.68 0.18 0.18
C VAL A 256 20.56 0.95 1.17
N GLU A 257 21.76 1.35 0.75
CA GLU A 257 22.66 2.14 1.59
C GLU A 257 22.07 3.49 1.98
N LEU A 258 21.44 4.18 1.02
CA LEU A 258 20.87 5.49 1.22
C LEU A 258 19.58 5.45 2.05
N SER A 259 18.73 4.45 1.82
CA SER A 259 17.54 4.15 2.63
C SER A 259 17.90 3.86 4.08
N LYS A 260 19.00 3.12 4.34
CA LYS A 260 19.46 2.90 5.73
C LYS A 260 19.84 4.22 6.43
N LYS A 261 20.48 5.14 5.71
CA LYS A 261 20.78 6.49 6.24
C LYS A 261 19.50 7.29 6.47
N ARG A 262 18.54 7.19 5.54
CA ARG A 262 17.21 7.80 5.64
C ARG A 262 16.45 7.34 6.88
N ASP A 263 16.36 6.03 7.09
CA ASP A 263 15.69 5.44 8.25
C ASP A 263 16.34 5.90 9.56
N GLY A 264 17.68 5.92 9.62
CA GLY A 264 18.41 6.41 10.80
C GLY A 264 18.17 7.90 11.09
N TYR A 265 18.06 8.72 10.04
CA TYR A 265 17.72 10.14 10.17
C TYR A 265 16.29 10.32 10.69
N ILE A 266 15.31 9.65 10.09
CA ILE A 266 13.90 9.71 10.48
C ILE A 266 13.73 9.26 11.93
N GLN A 267 14.37 8.17 12.35
CA GLN A 267 14.32 7.70 13.74
C GLN A 267 14.90 8.73 14.72
N SER A 268 16.01 9.37 14.36
CA SER A 268 16.64 10.40 15.21
C SER A 268 15.76 11.64 15.32
N GLU A 269 15.17 12.05 14.20
CA GLU A 269 14.27 13.21 14.13
C GLU A 269 12.95 12.96 14.86
N ASN A 270 12.37 11.76 14.74
CA ASN A 270 11.20 11.36 15.52
C ASN A 270 11.47 11.40 17.02
N LYS A 271 12.64 10.91 17.48
CA LYS A 271 13.04 11.01 18.89
C LYS A 271 13.17 12.47 19.35
N ARG A 272 13.76 13.33 18.53
CA ARG A 272 13.89 14.77 18.80
C ARG A 272 12.52 15.44 18.92
N LEU A 273 11.64 15.20 17.94
CA LEU A 273 10.28 15.76 17.92
C LEU A 273 9.44 15.23 19.10
N ALA A 274 9.54 13.95 19.44
CA ALA A 274 8.86 13.38 20.60
C ALA A 274 9.31 14.04 21.92
N ALA A 275 10.61 14.29 22.09
CA ALA A 275 11.14 15.01 23.25
C ALA A 275 10.64 16.47 23.35
N GLU A 276 10.30 17.07 22.20
CA GLU A 276 9.71 18.42 22.11
C GLU A 276 8.17 18.42 22.19
N GLY A 277 7.53 17.27 22.42
CA GLY A 277 6.07 17.14 22.44
C GLY A 277 5.41 17.27 21.05
N LYS A 278 6.18 17.13 19.98
CA LYS A 278 5.76 17.25 18.56
C LYS A 278 5.92 15.95 17.76
N GLY A 279 6.07 14.82 18.44
CA GLY A 279 6.27 13.53 17.78
C GLY A 279 5.06 13.09 16.96
N ASP A 280 5.29 12.34 15.88
CA ASP A 280 4.22 11.70 15.11
C ASP A 280 3.63 10.53 15.89
N ALA A 281 2.60 10.83 16.68
CA ALA A 281 1.90 9.83 17.48
C ALA A 281 1.15 8.80 16.62
N PHE A 282 0.85 9.12 15.36
CA PHE A 282 0.09 8.22 14.49
C PHE A 282 0.96 7.08 14.00
N ASP A 283 2.06 7.37 13.29
CA ASP A 283 2.94 6.36 12.71
C ASP A 283 3.53 5.44 13.78
N GLN A 284 3.91 6.02 14.92
CA GLN A 284 4.38 5.26 16.08
C GLN A 284 3.31 4.27 16.56
N LYS A 285 2.07 4.74 16.76
CA LYS A 285 1.00 3.91 17.31
C LYS A 285 0.52 2.83 16.34
N VAL A 286 0.52 3.11 15.03
CA VAL A 286 0.25 2.10 13.99
C VAL A 286 1.35 1.04 14.02
N THR A 287 2.62 1.44 14.06
CA THR A 287 3.76 0.51 14.11
C THR A 287 3.73 -0.37 15.36
N GLU A 288 3.52 0.21 16.54
CA GLU A 288 3.40 -0.52 17.80
C GLU A 288 2.22 -1.50 17.77
N THR A 289 1.07 -1.07 17.23
CA THR A 289 -0.12 -1.92 17.08
C THR A 289 0.17 -3.11 16.16
N LEU A 290 0.79 -2.87 15.02
CA LEU A 290 1.17 -3.91 14.07
C LEU A 290 2.15 -4.91 14.69
N HIS A 291 3.20 -4.44 15.36
CA HIS A 291 4.17 -5.31 16.02
C HIS A 291 3.52 -6.17 17.11
N ALA A 292 2.64 -5.59 17.93
CA ALA A 292 1.92 -6.34 18.96
C ALA A 292 1.00 -7.42 18.36
N GLN A 293 0.29 -7.10 17.27
CA GLN A 293 -0.61 -8.03 16.59
C GLN A 293 0.16 -9.15 15.86
N ALA A 294 1.27 -8.81 15.23
CA ALA A 294 2.17 -9.75 14.58
C ALA A 294 2.86 -10.71 15.57
N ALA A 295 3.27 -10.22 16.74
CA ALA A 295 3.86 -11.03 17.79
C ALA A 295 2.90 -12.14 18.26
N LYS A 296 1.59 -11.86 18.35
CA LYS A 296 0.56 -12.87 18.66
C LYS A 296 0.49 -14.00 17.62
N LYS A 297 0.96 -13.76 16.38
CA LYS A 297 1.06 -14.73 15.30
C LYS A 297 2.45 -15.35 15.15
N GLY A 298 3.38 -15.05 16.06
CA GLY A 298 4.76 -15.53 15.99
C GLY A 298 5.57 -14.91 14.85
N ILE A 299 5.14 -13.76 14.33
CA ILE A 299 5.88 -13.01 13.31
C ILE A 299 6.87 -12.09 14.04
N THR A 300 8.15 -12.20 13.70
CA THR A 300 9.25 -11.41 14.28
C THR A 300 9.79 -10.39 13.27
N TYR A 301 10.07 -9.17 13.74
CA TYR A 301 10.65 -8.07 12.95
C TYR A 301 12.08 -7.76 13.37
#